data_AF-A0A7C6AGP4-F1
#
_entry.id   AF-A0A7C6AGP4-F1
#
_cell.length_a   1.000
_cell.length_b   1.000
_cell.length_c   1.000
_cell.angle_alpha   90.00
_cell.angle_beta   90.00
_cell.angle_gamma   90.00
#
_symmetry.space_group_name_H-M   'P 1'
#
loop_
_entity.id
_entity.type
_entity.pdbx_description
1 polymer ?
#
loop_
_entity_poly.entity_id
_entity_poly.type
_entity_poly.pdbx_seq_one_letter_code
_entity_poly.pdbx_strand_id
1 'polypeptide(L)'
;MKALRIYVTGMVQGVGFRPFVRRIAKITDVRGYVRNLGGGEVEILVESDENDRVDEFLRLLRERHPPPAKLEIVRVEEVEPSSLQDFIILESGSERVIASEIPQDLAICEHCLGEIMNPASRWYRYPFNSCAWCGPRYSMIYKPPYDRENTAMRDFPLCDECLSEYNDLWNERRYHAQGISCPKCGPRVSLLDRSLERVETDDPVKEAAKLIDEGMIVAVKGIGGYHIACLASDDEIVSELRMRKRRPRKPFAIMALDLEIAKKLVEIPEDLIDLFTGFIKPIIILPRREGCPV
;
A
#
# COMPACT_ATOMS: atom_id res chain seq x y z
N MET A 1 2.96 15.74 -36.12
CA MET A 1 3.52 14.99 -34.99
C MET A 1 3.48 15.89 -33.77
N LYS A 2 2.77 15.46 -32.73
CA LYS A 2 2.65 16.18 -31.46
C LYS A 2 3.40 15.41 -30.41
N ALA A 3 4.28 16.09 -29.67
CA ALA A 3 5.03 15.52 -28.56
C ALA A 3 4.91 16.41 -27.34
N LEU A 4 4.60 15.80 -26.20
CA LEU A 4 4.37 16.48 -24.93
C LEU A 4 5.23 15.87 -23.84
N ARG A 5 5.85 16.72 -23.04
CA ARG A 5 6.43 16.34 -21.76
C ARG A 5 5.48 16.77 -20.64
N ILE A 6 5.17 15.83 -19.75
CA ILE A 6 4.20 16.02 -18.68
C ILE A 6 4.89 15.70 -17.36
N TYR A 7 4.83 16.63 -16.41
CA TYR A 7 5.22 16.39 -15.02
C TYR A 7 3.98 16.31 -14.15
N VAL A 8 3.89 15.23 -13.38
CA VAL A 8 2.76 14.96 -12.50
C VAL A 8 3.25 14.90 -11.05
N THR A 9 2.61 15.67 -10.16
CA THR A 9 2.88 15.66 -8.72
C THR A 9 1.66 15.26 -7.91
N GLY A 10 1.88 14.97 -6.62
CA GLY A 10 0.89 14.49 -5.66
C GLY A 10 1.22 13.08 -5.19
N MET A 11 0.20 12.30 -4.83
CA MET A 11 0.35 10.88 -4.50
C MET A 11 0.42 10.04 -5.78
N VAL A 12 1.57 10.08 -6.47
CA VAL A 12 1.77 9.47 -7.80
C VAL A 12 2.85 8.39 -7.84
N GLN A 13 3.71 8.32 -6.83
CA GLN A 13 4.66 7.21 -6.68
C GLN A 13 4.13 6.13 -5.74
N GLY A 14 4.49 4.88 -5.99
CA GLY A 14 4.04 3.73 -5.17
C GLY A 14 2.55 3.39 -5.28
N VAL A 15 1.79 4.05 -6.14
CA VAL A 15 0.32 3.83 -6.27
C VAL A 15 -0.08 3.11 -7.55
N GLY A 16 0.88 2.60 -8.32
CA GLY A 16 0.62 1.99 -9.63
C GLY A 16 0.42 3.00 -10.77
N PHE A 17 0.90 4.23 -10.62
CA PHE A 17 0.73 5.27 -11.63
C PHE A 17 1.51 5.00 -12.92
N ARG A 18 2.80 4.62 -12.85
CA ARG A 18 3.59 4.22 -14.04
C ARG A 18 2.93 3.07 -14.83
N PRO A 19 2.47 1.97 -14.19
CA PRO A 19 1.59 0.97 -14.81
C PRO A 19 0.40 1.54 -15.55
N PHE A 20 -0.37 2.39 -14.87
CA PHE A 20 -1.56 3.01 -15.44
C PHE A 20 -1.23 3.84 -16.68
N VAL A 21 -0.18 4.67 -16.62
CA VAL A 21 0.31 5.48 -17.75
C VAL A 21 0.70 4.59 -18.94
N ARG A 22 1.42 3.48 -18.72
CA ARG A 22 1.77 2.55 -19.81
C ARG A 22 0.52 1.90 -20.42
N ARG A 23 -0.50 1.55 -19.62
CA ARG A 23 -1.75 0.98 -20.15
C ARG A 23 -2.52 1.97 -21.00
N ILE A 24 -2.72 3.20 -20.53
CA ILE A 24 -3.42 4.22 -21.34
C ILE A 24 -2.64 4.49 -22.63
N ALA A 25 -1.30 4.52 -22.58
CA ALA A 25 -0.49 4.69 -23.78
C ALA A 25 -0.73 3.56 -24.80
N LYS A 26 -0.87 2.32 -24.32
CA LYS A 26 -1.19 1.17 -25.17
C LYS A 26 -2.60 1.22 -25.75
N ILE A 27 -3.57 1.73 -25.00
CA ILE A 27 -4.97 1.88 -25.44
C ILE A 27 -5.09 2.95 -26.53
N THR A 28 -4.36 4.06 -26.38
CA THR A 28 -4.41 5.21 -27.30
C THR A 28 -3.39 5.11 -28.43
N ASP A 29 -2.58 4.06 -28.46
CA ASP A 29 -1.53 3.81 -29.46
C ASP A 29 -0.59 5.01 -29.65
N VAL A 30 -0.10 5.55 -28.53
CA VAL A 30 0.92 6.61 -28.47
C VAL A 30 2.28 6.04 -28.08
N ARG A 31 3.36 6.74 -28.42
CA ARG A 31 4.75 6.33 -28.16
C ARG A 31 5.36 7.26 -27.11
N GLY A 32 6.41 6.82 -26.42
CA GLY A 32 7.02 7.63 -25.38
C GLY A 32 7.55 6.85 -24.18
N TYR A 33 7.51 7.48 -23.01
CA TYR A 33 7.91 6.81 -21.78
C TYR A 33 7.26 7.40 -20.53
N VAL A 34 7.38 6.67 -19.42
CA VAL A 34 7.12 7.17 -18.07
C VAL A 34 8.23 6.76 -17.11
N ARG A 35 8.65 7.66 -16.22
CA ARG A 35 9.64 7.38 -15.16
C ARG A 35 9.35 8.16 -13.88
N ASN A 36 9.76 7.59 -12.74
CA ASN A 36 9.77 8.32 -11.47
C ASN A 36 11.00 9.23 -11.43
N LEU A 37 10.85 10.38 -10.78
CA LEU A 37 11.95 11.29 -10.46
C LEU A 37 12.21 11.34 -8.94
N GLY A 38 13.32 11.93 -8.54
CA GLY A 38 13.82 11.91 -7.16
C GLY A 38 13.10 12.84 -6.18
N GLY A 39 12.20 13.71 -6.66
CA GLY A 39 11.38 14.61 -5.85
C GLY A 39 10.00 14.04 -5.52
N GLY A 40 9.70 12.80 -5.95
CA GLY A 40 8.40 12.14 -5.78
C GLY A 40 7.44 12.35 -6.97
N GLU A 41 7.83 13.16 -7.95
CA GLU A 41 7.09 13.44 -9.16
C GLU A 41 7.29 12.34 -10.23
N VAL A 42 6.45 12.36 -11.25
CA VAL A 42 6.52 11.45 -12.41
C VAL A 42 6.66 12.28 -13.69
N GLU A 43 7.61 11.89 -14.52
CA GLU A 43 7.79 12.44 -15.86
C GLU A 43 7.21 11.48 -16.90
N ILE A 44 6.44 12.03 -17.83
CA ILE A 44 5.86 11.34 -18.97
C ILE A 44 6.29 12.07 -20.23
N LEU A 45 6.84 11.36 -21.20
CA LEU A 45 6.95 11.83 -22.57
C LEU A 45 5.92 11.06 -23.39
N VAL A 46 5.10 11.76 -24.17
CA VAL A 46 4.12 11.13 -25.06
C VAL A 46 4.16 11.81 -26.43
N GLU A 47 4.16 11.01 -27.48
CA GLU A 47 4.17 11.49 -28.85
C GLU A 47 3.34 10.63 -29.80
N SER A 48 2.82 11.26 -30.85
CA SER A 48 2.08 10.62 -31.93
C SER A 48 2.14 11.45 -33.21
N ASP A 49 2.04 10.77 -34.34
CA ASP A 49 1.85 11.43 -35.64
C ASP A 49 0.43 12.00 -35.77
N GLU A 50 -0.54 11.33 -35.15
CA GLU A 50 -1.95 11.73 -35.05
C GLU A 50 -2.22 12.48 -33.73
N ASN A 51 -2.58 13.76 -33.82
CA ASN A 51 -2.79 14.62 -32.65
C ASN A 51 -3.92 14.12 -31.73
N ASP A 52 -4.99 13.57 -32.32
CA ASP A 52 -6.17 13.09 -31.59
C ASP A 52 -5.81 11.99 -30.57
N ARG A 53 -4.79 11.17 -30.85
CA ARG A 53 -4.32 10.13 -29.92
C ARG A 53 -3.67 10.69 -28.68
N VAL A 54 -2.90 11.78 -28.81
CA VAL A 54 -2.29 12.49 -27.68
C VAL A 54 -3.36 13.19 -26.86
N ASP A 55 -4.37 13.77 -27.52
CA ASP A 55 -5.48 14.42 -26.83
C ASP A 55 -6.33 13.41 -26.06
N GLU A 56 -6.58 12.23 -26.63
CA GLU A 56 -7.25 11.12 -25.95
C GLU A 56 -6.42 10.59 -24.77
N PHE A 57 -5.10 10.47 -24.93
CA PHE A 57 -4.20 10.10 -23.83
C PHE A 57 -4.29 11.09 -22.66
N LEU A 58 -4.24 12.39 -22.95
CA LEU A 58 -4.40 13.43 -21.93
C LEU A 58 -5.78 13.38 -21.26
N ARG A 59 -6.83 13.11 -22.02
CA ARG A 59 -8.18 12.95 -21.50
C ARG A 59 -8.25 11.78 -20.52
N LEU A 60 -7.76 10.60 -20.91
CA LEU A 60 -7.71 9.43 -20.04
C LEU A 60 -6.82 9.63 -18.81
N LEU A 61 -5.69 10.31 -18.94
CA LEU A 61 -4.80 10.65 -17.81
C LEU A 61 -5.50 11.54 -16.76
N ARG A 62 -6.41 12.42 -17.20
CA ARG A 62 -7.19 13.31 -16.33
C ARG A 62 -8.41 12.63 -15.72
N GLU A 63 -9.11 11.81 -16.50
CA GLU A 63 -10.37 11.18 -16.07
C GLU A 63 -10.20 9.90 -15.26
N ARG A 64 -9.07 9.18 -15.46
CA ARG A 64 -8.82 7.89 -14.82
C ARG A 64 -7.50 7.92 -14.06
N HIS A 65 -7.47 7.22 -12.93
CA HIS A 65 -6.26 7.06 -12.12
C HIS A 65 -6.40 5.77 -11.29
N PRO A 66 -5.29 5.17 -10.83
CA PRO A 66 -5.35 4.15 -9.79
C PRO A 66 -6.09 4.67 -8.54
N PRO A 67 -6.85 3.83 -7.81
CA PRO A 67 -7.66 4.29 -6.68
C PRO A 67 -6.94 5.12 -5.60
N PRO A 68 -5.68 4.83 -5.21
CA PRO A 68 -4.99 5.66 -4.24
C PRO A 68 -4.26 6.86 -4.86
N ALA A 69 -4.23 7.00 -6.18
CA ALA A 69 -3.51 8.08 -6.83
C ALA A 69 -4.27 9.40 -6.68
N LYS A 70 -3.55 10.47 -6.31
CA LYS A 70 -4.08 11.84 -6.26
C LYS A 70 -3.14 12.76 -7.00
N LEU A 71 -3.64 13.35 -8.07
CA LEU A 71 -2.88 14.30 -8.89
C LEU A 71 -3.14 15.71 -8.37
N GLU A 72 -2.09 16.44 -8.07
CA GLU A 72 -2.17 17.83 -7.61
C GLU A 72 -1.81 18.81 -8.73
N ILE A 73 -0.63 18.63 -9.32
CA ILE A 73 -0.14 19.46 -10.42
C ILE A 73 0.12 18.56 -11.62
N VAL A 74 -0.40 18.97 -12.78
CA VAL A 74 -0.11 18.37 -14.08
C VAL A 74 0.43 19.47 -14.98
N ARG A 75 1.76 19.56 -15.09
CA ARG A 75 2.43 20.55 -15.95
C ARG A 75 2.70 19.90 -17.31
N VAL A 76 2.17 20.49 -18.38
CA VAL A 76 2.32 20.00 -19.76
C VAL A 76 3.15 21.00 -20.55
N GLU A 77 4.17 20.50 -21.24
CA GLU A 77 5.09 21.26 -22.08
C GLU A 77 5.11 20.62 -23.48
N GLU A 78 4.95 21.43 -24.53
CA GLU A 78 5.22 20.97 -25.89
C GLU A 78 6.73 20.83 -26.10
N VAL A 79 7.14 19.72 -26.73
CA VAL A 79 8.54 19.41 -26.97
C VAL A 79 8.74 18.89 -28.39
N GLU A 80 9.98 18.89 -28.84
CA GLU A 80 10.33 18.23 -30.10
C GLU A 80 10.14 16.72 -29.98
N PRO A 81 9.57 16.06 -31.00
CA PRO A 81 9.41 14.61 -31.00
C PRO A 81 10.75 13.90 -30.91
N SER A 82 10.78 12.84 -30.10
CA SER A 82 11.92 11.97 -29.90
C SER A 82 11.54 10.65 -30.52
N SER A 83 12.11 10.28 -31.67
CA SER A 83 11.75 9.13 -32.54
C SER A 83 11.66 7.74 -31.86
N LEU A 84 10.77 7.60 -30.89
CA LEU A 84 10.53 6.42 -30.08
C LEU A 84 9.52 5.55 -30.81
N GLN A 85 9.75 4.24 -30.81
CA GLN A 85 8.88 3.30 -31.52
C GLN A 85 7.76 2.75 -30.63
N ASP A 86 7.96 2.77 -29.31
CA ASP A 86 7.07 2.18 -28.32
C ASP A 86 6.86 3.12 -27.13
N PHE A 87 5.92 2.75 -26.25
CA PHE A 87 5.78 3.34 -24.93
C PHE A 87 6.34 2.42 -23.84
N ILE A 88 7.35 2.90 -23.11
CA ILE A 88 8.08 2.09 -22.10
C ILE A 88 8.08 2.73 -20.71
N ILE A 89 8.15 1.90 -19.67
CA ILE A 89 8.51 2.39 -18.32
C ILE A 89 10.03 2.43 -18.27
N LEU A 90 10.60 3.62 -18.18
CA LEU A 90 12.04 3.81 -18.04
C LEU A 90 12.49 3.63 -16.60
N GLU A 91 13.78 3.37 -16.44
CA GLU A 91 14.44 3.45 -15.14
C GLU A 91 14.25 4.84 -14.52
N SER A 92 14.11 4.86 -13.20
CA SER A 92 13.81 6.08 -12.48
C SER A 92 15.02 7.01 -12.40
N GLY A 93 14.77 8.31 -12.55
CA GLY A 93 15.78 9.37 -12.44
C GLY A 93 16.05 9.79 -11.00
N SER A 94 17.21 10.39 -10.76
CA SER A 94 17.60 10.94 -9.45
C SER A 94 17.36 12.44 -9.33
N GLU A 95 17.21 13.10 -10.48
CA GLU A 95 16.88 14.50 -10.65
C GLU A 95 15.56 14.88 -9.96
N ARG A 96 15.49 16.14 -9.54
CA ARG A 96 14.32 16.74 -8.92
C ARG A 96 13.94 17.97 -9.72
N VAL A 97 12.72 17.96 -10.24
CA VAL A 97 12.14 19.04 -11.03
C VAL A 97 11.06 19.76 -10.21
N ILE A 98 10.17 18.99 -9.58
CA ILE A 98 9.10 19.52 -8.72
C ILE A 98 8.99 18.65 -7.47
N ALA A 99 8.96 19.27 -6.28
CA ALA A 99 8.71 18.53 -5.05
C ALA A 99 7.29 17.95 -5.05
N SER A 100 7.17 16.68 -4.73
CA SER A 100 5.91 15.92 -4.68
C SER A 100 5.82 15.11 -3.39
N GLU A 101 4.65 14.56 -3.09
CA GLU A 101 4.45 13.76 -1.88
C GLU A 101 5.27 12.47 -1.90
N ILE A 102 5.80 12.12 -0.73
CA ILE A 102 6.41 10.80 -0.51
C ILE A 102 5.28 9.78 -0.35
N PRO A 103 5.37 8.59 -0.99
CA PRO A 103 4.34 7.57 -0.92
C PRO A 103 3.99 7.17 0.52
N GLN A 104 2.72 7.33 0.90
CA GLN A 104 2.21 7.01 2.24
C GLN A 104 1.92 5.51 2.40
N ASP A 105 2.05 4.97 3.61
CA ASP A 105 1.64 3.59 3.89
C ASP A 105 0.11 3.44 3.74
N LEU A 106 -0.33 2.38 3.06
CA LEU A 106 -1.74 2.14 2.77
C LEU A 106 -2.21 0.83 3.40
N ALA A 107 -3.41 0.83 3.95
CA ALA A 107 -4.10 -0.38 4.40
C ALA A 107 -4.35 -1.34 3.24
N ILE A 108 -4.52 -2.63 3.56
CA ILE A 108 -4.85 -3.66 2.59
C ILE A 108 -6.15 -3.33 1.85
N CYS A 109 -6.15 -3.41 0.52
CA CYS A 109 -7.37 -3.24 -0.27
C CYS A 109 -8.25 -4.49 -0.20
N GLU A 110 -9.54 -4.34 -0.48
CA GLU A 110 -10.53 -5.42 -0.45
C GLU A 110 -10.15 -6.63 -1.33
N HIS A 111 -9.52 -6.39 -2.49
CA HIS A 111 -9.10 -7.46 -3.39
C HIS A 111 -7.97 -8.30 -2.77
N CYS A 112 -6.95 -7.65 -2.21
CA CYS A 112 -5.86 -8.37 -1.53
C CYS A 112 -6.35 -9.09 -0.29
N LEU A 113 -7.31 -8.50 0.45
CA LEU A 113 -7.93 -9.15 1.58
C LEU A 113 -8.69 -10.41 1.14
N GLY A 114 -9.49 -10.33 0.07
CA GLY A 114 -10.19 -11.48 -0.50
C GLY A 114 -9.23 -12.60 -0.92
N GLU A 115 -8.06 -12.26 -1.48
CA GLU A 115 -7.03 -13.24 -1.83
C GLU A 115 -6.37 -13.90 -0.63
N ILE A 116 -6.18 -13.19 0.49
CA ILE A 116 -5.64 -13.80 1.72
C ILE A 116 -6.68 -14.72 2.36
N MET A 117 -7.98 -14.40 2.23
CA MET A 117 -9.07 -15.16 2.81
C MET A 117 -9.49 -16.37 1.96
N ASN A 118 -9.13 -16.43 0.68
CA ASN A 118 -9.52 -17.50 -0.23
C ASN A 118 -8.54 -18.69 -0.20
N PRO A 119 -8.95 -19.92 0.21
CA PRO A 119 -8.09 -21.10 0.23
C PRO A 119 -7.50 -21.53 -1.12
N ALA A 120 -8.14 -21.16 -2.23
CA ALA A 120 -7.63 -21.45 -3.58
C ALA A 120 -6.57 -20.43 -4.06
N SER A 121 -6.40 -19.33 -3.33
CA SER A 121 -5.42 -18.30 -3.65
C SER A 121 -4.02 -18.72 -3.21
N ARG A 122 -3.02 -18.42 -4.04
CA ARG A 122 -1.60 -18.61 -3.68
C ARG A 122 -1.14 -17.73 -2.50
N TRP A 123 -1.93 -16.72 -2.15
CA TRP A 123 -1.70 -15.85 -0.99
C TRP A 123 -2.56 -16.22 0.22
N TYR A 124 -3.23 -17.37 0.21
CA TYR A 124 -4.05 -17.79 1.34
C TYR A 124 -3.27 -17.70 2.65
N ARG A 125 -3.79 -16.91 3.59
CA ARG A 125 -3.17 -16.60 4.91
C ARG A 125 -1.78 -15.97 4.86
N TYR A 126 -1.35 -15.42 3.71
CA TYR A 126 -0.05 -14.77 3.60
C TYR A 126 -0.06 -13.34 4.17
N PRO A 127 0.65 -13.04 5.28
CA PRO A 127 0.50 -11.77 6.01
C PRO A 127 1.03 -10.53 5.29
N PHE A 128 1.84 -10.71 4.25
CA PHE A 128 2.51 -9.63 3.53
C PHE A 128 2.00 -9.44 2.09
N ASN A 129 0.85 -10.04 1.75
CA ASN A 129 0.24 -9.82 0.43
C ASN A 129 -0.09 -8.33 0.26
N SER A 130 0.38 -7.75 -0.83
CA SER A 130 0.12 -6.37 -1.20
C SER A 130 0.11 -6.23 -2.71
N CYS A 131 -0.48 -5.13 -3.19
CA CYS A 131 -0.52 -4.79 -4.61
C CYS A 131 -0.12 -3.33 -4.81
N ALA A 132 -0.14 -2.85 -6.04
CA ALA A 132 0.15 -1.46 -6.37
C ALA A 132 -0.74 -0.47 -5.62
N TRP A 133 -1.95 -0.88 -5.21
CA TRP A 133 -2.94 -0.01 -4.55
C TRP A 133 -2.93 -0.08 -3.02
N CYS A 134 -2.13 -0.95 -2.40
CA CYS A 134 -2.14 -1.13 -0.94
C CYS A 134 -0.78 -1.56 -0.37
N GLY A 135 -0.67 -1.57 0.96
CA GLY A 135 0.49 -2.06 1.68
C GLY A 135 1.52 -0.98 2.01
N PRO A 136 2.67 -1.38 2.60
CA PRO A 136 3.68 -0.44 3.06
C PRO A 136 4.37 0.29 1.91
N ARG A 137 4.70 1.56 2.15
CA ARG A 137 5.39 2.49 1.25
C ARG A 137 6.46 3.25 2.02
N TYR A 138 6.08 4.31 2.73
CA TYR A 138 6.99 5.16 3.51
C TYR A 138 7.81 4.35 4.52
N SER A 139 7.15 3.47 5.26
CA SER A 139 7.81 2.58 6.24
C SER A 139 8.85 1.63 5.63
N MET A 140 8.82 1.43 4.31
CA MET A 140 9.62 0.43 3.61
C MET A 140 10.69 1.06 2.69
N ILE A 141 10.54 2.34 2.32
CA ILE A 141 11.44 3.02 1.39
C ILE A 141 12.68 3.54 2.12
N TYR A 142 13.87 3.28 1.57
CA TYR A 142 15.12 3.86 2.06
C TYR A 142 15.39 5.23 1.46
N LYS A 143 15.09 5.41 0.18
CA LYS A 143 15.23 6.66 -0.57
C LYS A 143 14.31 6.69 -1.80
N PRO A 144 13.85 7.86 -2.26
CA PRO A 144 13.24 7.99 -3.58
C PRO A 144 14.28 7.80 -4.68
N PRO A 145 13.87 7.40 -5.90
CA PRO A 145 12.51 7.06 -6.34
C PRO A 145 11.98 5.72 -5.80
N TYR A 146 10.65 5.55 -5.73
CA TYR A 146 10.01 4.33 -5.22
C TYR A 146 10.16 3.15 -6.20
N ASP A 147 11.24 2.40 -6.02
CA ASP A 147 11.58 1.17 -6.73
C ASP A 147 12.07 0.11 -5.76
N ARG A 148 11.89 -1.18 -6.12
CA ARG A 148 12.09 -2.32 -5.22
C ARG A 148 13.48 -2.31 -4.58
N GLU A 149 14.53 -2.01 -5.34
CA GLU A 149 15.92 -1.92 -4.90
C GLU A 149 16.16 -0.82 -3.84
N ASN A 150 15.32 0.22 -3.85
CA ASN A 150 15.34 1.31 -2.88
C ASN A 150 14.42 1.05 -1.68
N THR A 151 13.90 -0.17 -1.53
CA THR A 151 13.03 -0.56 -0.41
C THR A 151 13.57 -1.78 0.35
N ALA A 152 12.98 -2.07 1.51
CA ALA A 152 13.25 -3.30 2.26
C ALA A 152 12.92 -4.59 1.47
N MET A 153 12.17 -4.50 0.36
CA MET A 153 11.88 -5.66 -0.50
C MET A 153 13.06 -6.08 -1.39
N ARG A 154 14.15 -5.30 -1.42
CA ARG A 154 15.38 -5.66 -2.14
C ARG A 154 15.99 -6.98 -1.65
N ASP A 155 15.79 -7.31 -0.37
CA ASP A 155 16.34 -8.52 0.26
C ASP A 155 15.50 -9.78 -0.09
N PHE A 156 14.43 -9.61 -0.86
CA PHE A 156 13.49 -10.67 -1.24
C PHE A 156 13.38 -10.76 -2.77
N PRO A 157 14.27 -11.46 -3.49
CA PRO A 157 14.18 -11.61 -4.94
C PRO A 157 12.87 -12.27 -5.40
N LEU A 158 12.28 -11.82 -6.51
CA LEU A 158 11.01 -12.37 -7.00
C LEU A 158 11.17 -13.82 -7.49
N CYS A 159 10.20 -14.69 -7.16
CA CYS A 159 10.06 -15.98 -7.82
C CYS A 159 9.40 -15.81 -9.20
N ASP A 160 9.48 -16.85 -10.04
CA ASP A 160 8.99 -16.83 -11.42
C ASP A 160 7.52 -16.37 -11.55
N GLU A 161 6.64 -16.85 -10.68
CA GLU A 161 5.23 -16.44 -10.70
C GLU A 161 5.03 -14.96 -10.37
N CYS A 162 5.74 -14.45 -9.36
CA CYS A 162 5.67 -13.02 -9.02
C CYS A 162 6.33 -12.16 -10.10
N LEU A 163 7.40 -12.64 -10.73
CA LEU A 163 8.05 -11.95 -11.84
C LEU A 163 7.14 -11.90 -13.07
N SER A 164 6.41 -12.98 -13.36
CA SER A 164 5.41 -13.02 -14.43
C SER A 164 4.32 -11.97 -14.21
N GLU A 165 3.75 -11.89 -13.00
CA GLU A 165 2.73 -10.88 -12.68
C GLU A 165 3.30 -9.46 -12.63
N TYR A 166 4.55 -9.30 -12.22
CA TYR A 166 5.24 -8.01 -12.23
C TYR A 166 5.39 -7.46 -13.66
N ASN A 167 5.55 -8.34 -14.65
CA ASN A 167 5.73 -7.99 -16.06
C ASN A 167 4.43 -8.03 -16.89
N ASP A 168 3.32 -8.50 -16.34
CA ASP A 168 2.04 -8.57 -17.03
C ASP A 168 1.33 -7.21 -17.04
N LEU A 169 1.38 -6.51 -18.17
CA LEU A 169 0.77 -5.19 -18.37
C LEU A 169 -0.71 -5.12 -17.99
N TRP A 170 -1.46 -6.20 -18.18
CA TRP A 170 -2.90 -6.24 -17.96
C TRP A 170 -3.27 -6.63 -16.54
N ASN A 171 -2.30 -7.09 -15.74
CA ASN A 171 -2.50 -7.30 -14.31
C ASN A 171 -2.44 -5.96 -13.56
N GLU A 172 -3.57 -5.28 -13.48
CA GLU A 172 -3.57 -3.90 -13.03
C GLU A 172 -3.04 -3.66 -11.63
N ARG A 173 -3.18 -4.66 -10.77
CA ARG A 173 -2.78 -4.60 -9.37
C ARG A 173 -1.31 -4.97 -9.18
N ARG A 174 -0.71 -5.78 -10.06
CA ARG A 174 0.62 -6.36 -9.81
C ARG A 174 1.67 -6.01 -10.85
N TYR A 175 1.27 -5.46 -12.00
CA TYR A 175 2.18 -4.89 -12.97
C TYR A 175 3.05 -3.79 -12.33
N HIS A 176 4.38 -3.96 -12.35
CA HIS A 176 5.36 -3.13 -11.64
C HIS A 176 5.04 -2.82 -10.16
N ALA A 177 4.34 -3.72 -9.46
CA ALA A 177 4.09 -3.56 -8.03
C ALA A 177 5.38 -3.85 -7.23
N GLN A 178 6.07 -2.80 -6.79
CA GLN A 178 7.38 -2.92 -6.12
C GLN A 178 7.33 -3.76 -4.84
N GLY A 179 6.18 -3.77 -4.15
CA GLY A 179 5.93 -4.55 -2.94
C GLY A 179 5.43 -5.99 -3.17
N ILE A 180 5.30 -6.45 -4.42
CA ILE A 180 4.79 -7.80 -4.70
C ILE A 180 5.67 -8.86 -4.03
N SER A 181 5.02 -9.82 -3.40
CA SER A 181 5.65 -11.00 -2.81
C SER A 181 4.62 -12.12 -2.59
N CYS A 182 5.11 -13.31 -2.26
CA CYS A 182 4.28 -14.47 -1.95
C CYS A 182 5.00 -15.36 -0.89
N PRO A 183 4.36 -16.43 -0.39
CA PRO A 183 4.99 -17.34 0.58
C PRO A 183 6.33 -17.96 0.14
N LYS A 184 6.59 -18.03 -1.19
CA LYS A 184 7.82 -18.58 -1.75
C LYS A 184 9.01 -17.60 -1.67
N CYS A 185 8.79 -16.35 -2.04
CA CYS A 185 9.87 -15.35 -2.20
C CYS A 185 9.89 -14.24 -1.14
N GLY A 186 8.80 -14.07 -0.40
CA GLY A 186 8.63 -12.94 0.49
C GLY A 186 9.00 -13.20 1.95
N PRO A 187 8.81 -12.19 2.81
CA PRO A 187 9.05 -12.30 4.24
C PRO A 187 8.14 -13.33 4.92
N ARG A 188 8.58 -13.81 6.09
CA ARG A 188 7.86 -14.76 6.95
C ARG A 188 7.71 -14.19 8.35
N VAL A 189 6.65 -14.63 9.04
CA VAL A 189 6.41 -14.29 10.45
C VAL A 189 6.98 -15.40 11.33
N SER A 190 7.46 -15.03 12.51
CA SER A 190 7.87 -15.95 13.58
C SER A 190 7.25 -15.48 14.89
N LEU A 191 6.86 -16.43 15.75
CA LEU A 191 6.43 -16.18 17.11
C LEU A 191 7.60 -16.45 18.05
N LEU A 192 7.85 -15.52 18.96
CA LEU A 192 8.89 -15.63 19.99
C LEU A 192 8.23 -15.66 21.37
N ASP A 193 8.82 -16.42 22.29
CA ASP A 193 8.41 -16.42 23.68
C ASP A 193 9.04 -15.27 24.49
N ARG A 194 8.83 -15.27 25.80
CA ARG A 194 9.38 -14.25 26.72
C ARG A 194 10.91 -14.25 26.83
N SER A 195 11.55 -15.37 26.50
CA SER A 195 13.00 -15.53 26.45
C SER A 195 13.58 -15.17 25.08
N LEU A 196 12.73 -14.71 24.14
CA LEU A 196 13.05 -14.45 22.75
C LEU A 196 13.41 -15.71 21.94
N GLU A 197 13.02 -16.88 22.44
CA GLU A 197 13.18 -18.14 21.75
C GLU A 197 12.00 -18.39 20.81
N ARG A 198 12.28 -19.05 19.68
CA ARG A 198 11.26 -19.31 18.66
C ARG A 198 10.28 -20.37 19.14
N VAL A 199 9.00 -20.05 19.08
CA VAL A 199 7.92 -21.02 19.31
C VAL A 199 7.70 -21.82 18.03
N GLU A 200 7.80 -23.15 18.11
CA GLU A 200 7.48 -24.03 16.99
C GLU A 200 5.97 -24.10 16.78
N THR A 201 5.51 -23.61 15.63
CA THR A 201 4.12 -23.63 15.21
C THR A 201 4.03 -23.50 13.69
N ASP A 202 3.04 -24.17 13.10
CA ASP A 202 2.76 -24.09 11.67
C ASP A 202 2.20 -22.72 11.26
N ASP A 203 1.47 -22.06 12.16
CA ASP A 203 0.91 -20.72 11.92
C ASP A 203 1.14 -19.81 13.13
N PRO A 204 2.23 -19.01 13.10
CA PRO A 204 2.54 -18.03 14.13
C PRO A 204 1.45 -16.99 14.37
N VAL A 205 0.68 -16.62 13.34
CA VAL A 205 -0.39 -15.62 13.47
C VAL A 205 -1.58 -16.21 14.20
N LYS A 206 -1.96 -17.45 13.87
CA LYS A 206 -3.04 -18.17 14.56
C LYS A 206 -2.69 -18.43 16.02
N GLU A 207 -1.46 -18.87 16.31
CA GLU A 207 -1.05 -19.12 17.69
C GLU A 207 -0.96 -17.82 18.49
N ALA A 208 -0.46 -16.73 17.90
CA ALA A 208 -0.45 -15.42 18.55
C ALA A 208 -1.87 -14.92 18.87
N ALA A 209 -2.83 -15.12 17.97
CA ALA A 209 -4.23 -14.76 18.21
C ALA A 209 -4.83 -15.57 19.37
N LYS A 210 -4.60 -16.89 19.37
CA LYS A 210 -5.01 -17.78 20.47
C LYS A 210 -4.41 -17.34 21.81
N LEU A 211 -3.13 -16.99 21.85
CA LEU A 211 -2.48 -16.50 23.09
C LEU A 211 -3.11 -15.20 23.59
N ILE A 212 -3.51 -14.30 22.69
CA ILE A 212 -4.23 -13.08 23.07
C ILE A 212 -5.60 -13.43 23.67
N ASP A 213 -6.33 -14.37 23.07
CA ASP A 213 -7.63 -14.85 23.57
C ASP A 213 -7.50 -15.56 24.93
N GLU A 214 -6.39 -16.26 25.18
CA GLU A 214 -6.03 -16.88 26.46
C GLU A 214 -5.51 -15.87 27.51
N GLY A 215 -5.48 -14.58 27.15
CA GLY A 215 -5.18 -13.48 28.05
C GLY A 215 -3.72 -13.06 28.14
N MET A 216 -2.88 -13.56 27.24
CA MET A 216 -1.50 -13.15 27.14
C MET A 216 -1.36 -11.77 26.48
N ILE A 217 -0.31 -11.05 26.87
CA ILE A 217 0.07 -9.77 26.27
C ILE A 217 1.16 -10.05 25.23
N VAL A 218 0.89 -9.73 23.96
CA VAL A 218 1.76 -10.05 22.82
C VAL A 218 2.28 -8.78 22.15
N ALA A 219 3.57 -8.75 21.82
CA ALA A 219 4.15 -7.70 20.99
C ALA A 219 4.02 -8.08 19.50
N VAL A 220 3.37 -7.24 18.70
CA VAL A 220 3.13 -7.45 17.27
C VAL A 220 3.90 -6.43 16.46
N LYS A 221 4.77 -6.90 15.55
CA LYS A 221 5.45 -6.03 14.58
C LYS A 221 4.43 -5.60 13.52
N GLY A 222 4.00 -4.35 13.58
CA GLY A 222 3.22 -3.71 12.52
C GLY A 222 4.11 -3.10 11.44
N ILE A 223 3.51 -2.30 10.58
CA ILE A 223 4.19 -1.63 9.46
C ILE A 223 5.19 -0.57 9.98
N GLY A 224 4.73 0.35 10.82
CA GLY A 224 5.55 1.46 11.35
C GLY A 224 6.29 1.18 12.65
N GLY A 225 6.23 -0.05 13.19
CA GLY A 225 6.85 -0.40 14.47
C GLY A 225 6.10 -1.47 15.24
N TYR A 226 6.51 -1.71 16.49
CA TYR A 226 5.88 -2.70 17.37
C TYR A 226 4.72 -2.11 18.16
N HIS A 227 3.64 -2.88 18.24
CA HIS A 227 2.49 -2.62 19.09
C HIS A 227 2.41 -3.70 20.16
N ILE A 228 1.80 -3.37 21.31
CA ILE A 228 1.51 -4.34 22.36
C ILE A 228 0.00 -4.57 22.33
N ALA A 229 -0.41 -5.81 22.10
CA ALA A 229 -1.79 -6.23 21.99
C ALA A 229 -2.16 -7.17 23.15
N CYS A 230 -3.38 -7.05 23.61
CA CYS A 230 -4.00 -7.93 24.60
C CYS A 230 -5.52 -7.92 24.38
N LEU A 231 -6.23 -8.83 25.04
CA LEU A 231 -7.69 -8.85 25.01
C LEU A 231 -8.24 -7.56 25.65
N ALA A 232 -9.07 -6.83 24.92
CA ALA A 232 -9.59 -5.53 25.36
C ALA A 232 -10.84 -5.65 26.26
N SER A 233 -11.49 -6.81 26.28
CA SER A 233 -12.72 -7.08 27.04
C SER A 233 -12.48 -7.65 28.44
N ASP A 234 -11.24 -7.72 28.88
CA ASP A 234 -10.85 -8.22 30.20
C ASP A 234 -10.10 -7.13 30.98
N ASP A 235 -10.75 -6.64 32.04
CA ASP A 235 -10.24 -5.55 32.86
C ASP A 235 -8.97 -5.93 33.64
N GLU A 236 -8.78 -7.20 33.99
CA GLU A 236 -7.59 -7.67 34.72
C GLU A 236 -6.37 -7.64 33.79
N ILE A 237 -6.53 -8.13 32.56
CA ILE A 237 -5.47 -8.13 31.54
C ILE A 237 -5.08 -6.70 31.15
N VAL A 238 -6.07 -5.82 30.94
CA VAL A 238 -5.83 -4.41 30.64
C VAL A 238 -5.11 -3.72 31.80
N SER A 239 -5.49 -4.03 33.04
CA SER A 239 -4.84 -3.51 34.24
C SER A 239 -3.38 -3.97 34.34
N GLU A 240 -3.10 -5.24 34.08
CA GLU A 240 -1.74 -5.79 34.03
C GLU A 240 -0.90 -5.10 32.95
N LEU A 241 -1.46 -4.86 31.75
CA LEU A 241 -0.78 -4.10 30.70
C LEU A 241 -0.44 -2.67 31.15
N ARG A 242 -1.34 -1.99 31.87
CA ARG A 242 -1.08 -0.63 32.41
C ARG A 242 0.08 -0.65 33.40
N MET A 243 0.12 -1.64 34.29
CA MET A 243 1.19 -1.79 35.27
C MET A 243 2.53 -2.03 34.57
N ARG A 244 2.61 -3.01 33.67
CA ARG A 244 3.84 -3.34 32.92
C ARG A 244 4.35 -2.17 32.08
N LYS A 245 3.45 -1.43 31.42
CA LYS A 245 3.79 -0.28 30.57
C LYS A 245 3.99 1.02 31.36
N ARG A 246 3.77 1.01 32.67
CA ARG A 246 3.77 2.22 33.54
C ARG A 246 2.89 3.34 32.97
N ARG A 247 1.69 2.98 32.50
CA ARG A 247 0.74 3.87 31.79
C ARG A 247 -0.64 3.88 32.48
N PRO A 248 -0.79 4.58 33.62
CA PRO A 248 -1.96 4.42 34.48
C PRO A 248 -3.26 4.96 33.87
N ARG A 249 -3.24 6.10 33.17
CA ARG A 249 -4.49 6.79 32.74
C ARG A 249 -4.64 7.02 31.24
N LYS A 250 -3.53 7.10 30.49
CA LYS A 250 -3.59 7.44 29.06
C LYS A 250 -4.43 6.37 28.31
N PRO A 251 -5.48 6.76 27.54
CA PRO A 251 -6.38 5.83 26.87
C PRO A 251 -5.65 4.86 25.96
N PHE A 252 -6.09 3.60 25.89
CA PHE A 252 -5.61 2.65 24.88
C PHE A 252 -6.47 2.73 23.62
N ALA A 253 -5.86 2.44 22.47
CA ALA A 253 -6.61 2.25 21.25
C ALA A 253 -7.16 0.82 21.22
N ILE A 254 -8.36 0.66 20.67
CA ILE A 254 -9.03 -0.63 20.49
C ILE A 254 -9.17 -0.86 18.99
N MET A 255 -8.82 -2.06 18.53
CA MET A 255 -9.01 -2.47 17.14
C MET A 255 -10.28 -3.32 17.06
N ALA A 256 -11.28 -2.84 16.32
CA ALA A 256 -12.48 -3.60 16.01
C ALA A 256 -12.28 -4.38 14.70
N LEU A 257 -12.92 -5.56 14.59
CA LEU A 257 -12.81 -6.42 13.42
C LEU A 257 -13.33 -5.74 12.15
N ASP A 258 -14.49 -5.13 12.24
CA ASP A 258 -15.19 -4.48 11.15
C ASP A 258 -16.05 -3.30 11.65
N LEU A 259 -16.72 -2.63 10.71
CA LEU A 259 -17.59 -1.49 11.00
C LEU A 259 -18.80 -1.88 11.86
N GLU A 260 -19.31 -3.10 11.73
CA GLU A 260 -20.48 -3.56 12.50
C GLU A 260 -20.12 -3.72 13.97
N ILE A 261 -18.95 -4.30 14.27
CA ILE A 261 -18.40 -4.38 15.62
C ILE A 261 -18.05 -2.99 16.13
N ALA A 262 -17.43 -2.13 15.33
CA ALA A 262 -17.10 -0.76 15.76
C ALA A 262 -18.35 0.04 16.16
N LYS A 263 -19.46 -0.08 15.41
CA LYS A 263 -20.76 0.55 15.71
C LYS A 263 -21.40 0.06 17.01
N LYS A 264 -20.99 -1.10 17.54
CA LYS A 264 -21.42 -1.57 18.87
C LYS A 264 -20.64 -0.90 20.00
N LEU A 265 -19.44 -0.39 19.73
CA LEU A 265 -18.56 0.20 20.75
C LEU A 265 -18.71 1.73 20.84
N VAL A 266 -18.82 2.39 19.69
CA VAL A 266 -18.79 3.86 19.59
C VAL A 266 -19.87 4.39 18.66
N GLU A 267 -20.20 5.67 18.83
CA GLU A 267 -21.06 6.41 17.91
C GLU A 267 -20.23 6.85 16.71
N ILE A 268 -20.57 6.34 15.52
CA ILE A 268 -19.86 6.63 14.26
C ILE A 268 -20.73 7.53 13.38
N PRO A 269 -20.37 8.82 13.22
CA PRO A 269 -20.97 9.71 12.24
C PRO A 269 -20.82 9.17 10.80
N GLU A 270 -21.81 9.44 9.94
CA GLU A 270 -21.81 8.94 8.55
C GLU A 270 -20.62 9.45 7.73
N ASP A 271 -20.22 10.71 7.95
CA ASP A 271 -19.08 11.35 7.28
C ASP A 271 -17.71 10.75 7.65
N LEU A 272 -17.64 9.96 8.73
CA LEU A 272 -16.40 9.30 9.16
C LEU A 272 -16.32 7.83 8.74
N ILE A 273 -17.37 7.25 8.15
CA ILE A 273 -17.40 5.83 7.75
C ILE A 273 -16.25 5.52 6.80
N ASP A 274 -15.94 6.42 5.86
CA ASP A 274 -14.87 6.25 4.88
C ASP A 274 -13.47 6.17 5.50
N LEU A 275 -13.26 6.74 6.68
CA LEU A 275 -11.98 6.59 7.39
C LEU A 275 -11.81 5.18 7.99
N PHE A 276 -12.91 4.51 8.33
CA PHE A 276 -12.89 3.13 8.81
C PHE A 276 -12.72 2.12 7.68
N THR A 277 -13.21 2.41 6.48
CA THR A 277 -13.19 1.48 5.33
C THR A 277 -12.08 1.77 4.34
N GLY A 278 -11.64 3.02 4.25
CA GLY A 278 -10.64 3.51 3.28
C GLY A 278 -9.19 3.13 3.59
N PHE A 279 -8.27 3.73 2.84
CA PHE A 279 -6.87 3.29 2.77
C PHE A 279 -5.99 3.74 3.93
N ILE A 280 -6.39 4.76 4.70
CA ILE A 280 -5.54 5.35 5.76
C ILE A 280 -5.68 4.62 7.10
N LYS A 281 -6.90 4.14 7.44
CA LYS A 281 -7.24 3.45 8.70
C LYS A 281 -6.66 4.12 9.96
N PRO A 282 -6.94 5.40 10.23
CA PRO A 282 -6.42 6.09 11.40
C PRO A 282 -7.08 5.58 12.71
N ILE A 283 -6.46 5.89 13.85
CA ILE A 283 -7.12 5.78 15.15
C ILE A 283 -8.00 7.01 15.35
N ILE A 284 -9.30 6.81 15.56
CA ILE A 284 -10.30 7.88 15.70
C ILE A 284 -10.83 7.85 17.14
N ILE A 285 -10.98 9.03 17.74
CA ILE A 285 -11.59 9.19 19.06
C ILE A 285 -13.06 9.54 18.86
N LEU A 286 -13.95 8.67 19.35
CA LEU A 286 -15.39 8.83 19.21
C LEU A 286 -16.09 8.63 20.56
N PRO A 287 -17.31 9.18 20.75
CA PRO A 287 -18.11 8.91 21.92
C PRO A 287 -18.38 7.41 22.08
N ARG A 288 -18.15 6.88 23.28
CA ARG A 288 -18.49 5.50 23.65
C ARG A 288 -20.02 5.36 23.72
N ARG A 289 -20.55 4.24 23.21
CA ARG A 289 -21.97 3.91 23.38
C ARG A 289 -22.27 3.36 24.78
N GLU A 290 -23.48 3.62 25.25
CA GLU A 290 -24.01 2.97 26.46
C GLU A 290 -24.02 1.44 26.30
N GLY A 291 -23.63 0.72 27.35
CA GLY A 291 -23.55 -0.75 27.33
C GLY A 291 -22.39 -1.33 26.52
N CYS A 292 -21.44 -0.50 26.07
CA CYS A 292 -20.23 -0.98 25.40
C CYS A 292 -19.47 -1.99 26.28
N PRO A 293 -19.10 -3.17 25.74
CA PRO A 293 -18.51 -4.28 26.50
C PRO A 293 -17.04 -4.06 26.89
N VAL A 294 -16.45 -2.93 26.50
CA VAL A 294 -15.05 -2.51 26.71
C VAL A 294 -14.98 -1.04 27.11
#